data_AF-A0A511NLU1-F1
#
_entry.id   AF-A0A511NLU1-F1
#
_cell.length_a   1.000
_cell.length_b   1.000
_cell.length_c   1.000
_cell.angle_alpha   90.00
_cell.angle_beta   90.00
_cell.angle_gamma   90.00
#
_symmetry.space_group_name_H-M   'P 1'
#
loop_
_entity.id
_entity.type
_entity.pdbx_description
1 polymer ?
#
loop_
_entity_poly.entity_id
_entity_poly.type
_entity_poly.pdbx_seq_one_letter_code
_entity_poly.pdbx_strand_id
1 'polypeptide(L)'
;MLATPPDDYIFNEKGNFVRIDRNNQPDKLVIENSKTRKVEGKYNFNDPVNDPKAIEEGIITEVLFITKEDIELEMEYGLMGSEKENSLTFIERESIPRGEESNLSGESNGQLDFKNGGMNISPVGLHLVNGIAYNDYDYGNFLWGQAGKRLGFSHPTLSAGGHLNNAINGKKDNPGLTNGIYDSPEDQRAIRNGYFYPNQPPKSMNSAKKPVFDPTKWIKN
;
A
#
# COMPACT_ATOMS: atom_id res chain seq x y z
N MET A 1 -2.74 -31.30 8.08
CA MET A 1 -1.42 -30.63 7.99
C MET A 1 -1.12 -30.06 9.36
N LEU A 2 0.05 -30.32 9.93
CA LEU A 2 0.49 -29.65 11.16
C LEU A 2 0.73 -28.18 10.80
N ALA A 3 0.22 -27.25 11.61
CA ALA A 3 0.48 -25.83 11.42
C ALA A 3 1.99 -25.59 11.48
N THR A 4 2.52 -24.81 10.54
CA THR A 4 3.91 -24.37 10.58
C THR A 4 4.13 -23.60 11.89
N PRO A 5 5.18 -23.92 12.68
CA PRO A 5 5.47 -23.16 13.89
C PRO A 5 5.76 -21.70 13.52
N PRO A 6 5.26 -20.73 14.28
CA PRO A 6 5.45 -19.32 13.93
C PRO A 6 6.86 -18.78 14.30
N ASP A 7 7.32 -17.73 13.61
CA ASP A 7 8.74 -17.39 13.40
C ASP A 7 9.09 -15.89 13.32
N ASP A 8 10.37 -15.58 13.56
CA ASP A 8 10.93 -14.25 13.29
C ASP A 8 11.57 -14.22 11.89
N TYR A 9 11.04 -13.39 10.98
CA TYR A 9 11.55 -13.15 9.63
C TYR A 9 12.52 -11.97 9.66
N ILE A 10 13.81 -12.26 9.49
CA ILE A 10 14.88 -11.29 9.73
C ILE A 10 15.26 -10.58 8.44
N PHE A 11 15.20 -9.24 8.47
CA PHE A 11 15.73 -8.34 7.46
C PHE A 11 16.83 -7.47 8.06
N ASN A 12 17.77 -7.01 7.24
CA ASN A 12 18.83 -6.12 7.70
C ASN A 12 18.37 -4.65 7.76
N GLU A 13 19.21 -3.77 8.29
CA GLU A 13 18.95 -2.32 8.40
C GLU A 13 18.74 -1.61 7.05
N LYS A 14 19.07 -2.28 5.94
CA LYS A 14 18.82 -1.81 4.58
C LYS A 14 17.57 -2.42 3.95
N GLY A 15 16.82 -3.21 4.72
CA GLY A 15 15.60 -3.86 4.28
C GLY A 15 15.79 -5.16 3.51
N ASN A 16 16.99 -5.74 3.41
CA ASN A 16 17.16 -7.00 2.65
C ASN A 16 16.87 -8.20 3.55
N PHE A 17 16.17 -9.20 3.02
CA PHE A 17 15.95 -10.46 3.72
C PHE A 17 17.28 -11.15 4.06
N VAL A 18 17.36 -11.74 5.25
CA VAL A 18 18.56 -12.42 5.76
C VAL A 18 18.30 -13.89 6.04
N ARG A 19 17.29 -14.19 6.87
CA ARG A 19 16.99 -15.55 7.34
C ARG A 19 15.64 -15.61 8.07
N ILE A 20 15.22 -16.82 8.42
CA ILE A 20 14.09 -17.08 9.32
C ILE A 20 14.63 -17.74 10.60
N ASP A 21 14.29 -17.18 11.76
CA ASP A 21 14.60 -17.74 13.07
C ASP A 21 13.34 -18.42 13.62
N ARG A 22 13.29 -19.77 13.55
CA ARG A 22 12.11 -20.54 13.98
C ARG A 22 11.98 -20.57 15.50
N ASN A 23 10.89 -20.05 16.06
CA ASN A 23 10.82 -19.77 17.51
C ASN A 23 9.51 -20.14 18.22
N ASN A 24 8.52 -20.69 17.50
CA ASN A 24 7.19 -21.03 18.03
C ASN A 24 6.45 -19.84 18.69
N GLN A 25 6.77 -18.61 18.32
CA GLN A 25 6.08 -17.38 18.74
C GLN A 25 5.38 -16.74 17.54
N PRO A 26 4.29 -15.98 17.71
CA PRO A 26 3.56 -15.39 16.57
C PRO A 26 4.47 -14.64 15.60
N ASP A 27 4.23 -14.82 14.29
CA ASP A 27 5.10 -14.31 13.24
C ASP A 27 5.42 -12.81 13.39
N LYS A 28 6.70 -12.48 13.24
CA LYS A 28 7.20 -11.09 13.26
C LYS A 28 8.16 -10.80 12.14
N LEU A 29 8.06 -9.59 11.61
CA LEU A 29 9.13 -8.97 10.84
C LEU A 29 10.12 -8.35 11.82
N VAL A 30 11.40 -8.70 11.70
CA VAL A 30 12.46 -8.21 12.59
C VAL A 30 13.54 -7.51 11.77
N ILE A 31 13.87 -6.29 12.17
CA ILE A 31 15.01 -5.55 11.60
C ILE A 31 16.22 -5.73 12.51
N GLU A 32 17.30 -6.23 11.94
CA GLU A 32 18.55 -6.52 12.63
C GLU A 32 19.72 -5.79 11.98
N ASN A 33 20.57 -5.18 12.79
CA ASN A 33 21.80 -4.58 12.30
C ASN A 33 22.78 -5.65 11.78
N SER A 34 23.15 -5.55 10.50
CA SER A 34 23.99 -6.53 9.80
C SER A 34 25.38 -6.74 10.44
N LYS A 35 25.92 -5.73 11.14
CA LYS A 35 27.26 -5.79 11.76
C LYS A 35 27.22 -6.28 13.20
N THR A 36 26.24 -5.83 13.97
CA THR A 36 26.19 -6.05 15.43
C THR A 36 25.21 -7.14 15.84
N ARG A 37 24.34 -7.59 14.93
CA ARG A 37 23.25 -8.54 15.19
C ARG A 37 22.24 -8.02 16.23
N LYS A 38 22.27 -6.73 16.53
CA LYS A 38 21.32 -6.10 17.45
C LYS A 38 19.98 -5.95 16.72
N VAL A 39 18.90 -6.38 17.38
CA VAL A 39 17.53 -6.10 16.94
C VAL A 39 17.25 -4.61 17.08
N GLU A 40 16.92 -3.97 15.96
CA GLU A 40 16.57 -2.55 15.86
C GLU A 40 15.05 -2.34 15.90
N GLY A 41 14.26 -3.34 15.49
CA GLY A 41 12.80 -3.30 15.59
C GLY A 41 12.13 -4.65 15.39
N LYS A 42 10.91 -4.79 15.92
CA LYS A 42 10.00 -5.92 15.70
C LYS A 42 8.63 -5.39 15.31
N TYR A 43 8.05 -5.96 14.27
CA TYR A 43 6.88 -5.41 13.60
C TYR A 43 5.85 -6.50 13.28
N ASN A 44 4.59 -6.10 13.15
CA ASN A 44 3.52 -7.00 12.75
C ASN A 44 3.40 -7.01 11.23
N PHE A 45 3.06 -8.17 10.67
CA PHE A 45 2.53 -8.24 9.31
C PHE A 45 1.11 -7.68 9.27
N ASN A 46 0.74 -7.03 8.17
CA ASN A 46 -0.66 -6.77 7.90
C ASN A 46 -1.35 -8.10 7.71
N ASP A 47 -0.86 -8.98 6.82
CA ASP A 47 -1.36 -10.35 6.66
C ASP A 47 -0.42 -11.37 7.35
N PRO A 48 -0.72 -11.83 8.58
CA PRO A 48 0.13 -12.76 9.31
C PRO A 48 0.12 -14.18 8.75
N VAL A 49 -0.57 -14.46 7.64
CA VAL A 49 -0.62 -15.78 7.00
C VAL A 49 0.08 -15.75 5.66
N ASN A 50 -0.29 -14.82 4.77
CA ASN A 50 0.24 -14.78 3.41
C ASN A 50 1.59 -14.06 3.30
N ASP A 51 1.83 -12.99 4.08
CA ASP A 51 3.12 -12.27 4.02
C ASP A 51 4.29 -13.16 4.48
N PRO A 52 4.21 -13.86 5.64
CA PRO A 52 5.23 -14.83 6.06
C PRO A 52 5.50 -15.90 4.99
N LYS A 53 4.43 -16.48 4.44
CA LYS A 53 4.51 -17.51 3.39
C LYS A 53 5.21 -17.00 2.13
N ALA A 54 4.91 -15.79 1.68
CA ALA A 54 5.53 -15.18 0.51
C ALA A 54 7.04 -14.91 0.72
N ILE A 55 7.48 -14.66 1.95
CA ILE A 55 8.91 -14.59 2.29
C ILE A 55 9.55 -15.99 2.19
N GLU A 56 8.91 -17.03 2.72
CA GLU A 56 9.43 -18.40 2.64
C GLU A 56 9.55 -18.91 1.20
N GLU A 57 8.62 -18.48 0.33
CA GLU A 57 8.63 -18.79 -1.10
C GLU A 57 9.61 -17.92 -1.91
N GLY A 58 10.27 -16.95 -1.26
CA GLY A 58 11.24 -16.06 -1.92
C GLY A 58 10.61 -15.02 -2.85
N ILE A 59 9.31 -14.79 -2.73
CA ILE A 59 8.56 -13.77 -3.48
C ILE A 59 8.83 -12.40 -2.85
N ILE A 60 8.69 -12.32 -1.53
CA ILE A 60 9.05 -11.14 -0.75
C ILE A 60 10.51 -11.26 -0.31
N THR A 61 11.32 -10.31 -0.73
CA THR A 61 12.78 -10.32 -0.48
C THR A 61 13.28 -9.05 0.19
N GLU A 62 12.45 -8.02 0.29
CA GLU A 62 12.82 -6.75 0.88
C GLU A 62 11.74 -6.11 1.77
N VAL A 63 12.16 -5.11 2.55
CA VAL A 63 11.32 -4.23 3.34
C VAL A 63 11.65 -2.79 2.97
N LEU A 64 10.63 -2.04 2.59
CA LEU A 64 10.71 -0.61 2.33
C LEU A 64 10.29 0.12 3.60
N PHE A 65 11.15 1.01 4.09
CA PHE A 65 10.83 1.86 5.24
C PHE A 65 10.06 3.08 4.77
N ILE A 66 8.73 3.04 4.90
CA ILE A 66 7.88 4.11 4.43
C ILE A 66 7.81 5.23 5.47
N THR A 67 8.28 6.40 5.05
CA THR A 67 8.22 7.61 5.86
C THR A 67 6.87 8.31 5.69
N LYS A 68 6.62 9.28 6.56
CA LYS A 68 5.46 10.14 6.40
C LYS A 68 5.57 10.96 5.11
N GLU A 69 6.76 11.44 4.78
CA GLU A 69 7.03 12.22 3.58
C GLU A 69 6.70 11.43 2.31
N ASP A 70 6.97 10.13 2.30
CA ASP A 70 6.59 9.23 1.21
C ASP A 70 5.07 9.18 1.03
N ILE A 71 4.32 9.00 2.12
CA ILE A 71 2.85 8.99 2.09
C ILE A 71 2.29 10.34 1.64
N GLU A 72 2.85 11.46 2.10
CA GLU A 72 2.42 12.79 1.66
C GLU A 72 2.66 13.01 0.16
N LEU A 73 3.78 12.49 -0.36
CA LEU A 73 4.08 12.55 -1.79
C LEU A 73 3.05 11.74 -2.58
N GLU A 74 2.77 10.49 -2.18
CA GLU A 74 1.72 9.66 -2.81
C GLU A 74 0.36 10.38 -2.82
N MET A 75 0.02 11.08 -1.72
CA MET A 75 -1.22 11.85 -1.65
C MET A 75 -1.22 13.10 -2.52
N GLU A 76 -0.08 13.78 -2.68
CA GLU A 76 0.04 14.94 -3.58
C GLU A 76 -0.20 14.52 -5.04
N TYR A 77 0.42 13.42 -5.47
CA TYR A 77 0.28 12.92 -6.84
C TYR A 77 -1.08 12.25 -7.08
N GLY A 78 -1.52 11.39 -6.17
CA GLY A 78 -2.77 10.63 -6.29
C GLY A 78 -4.02 11.52 -6.28
N LEU A 79 -3.97 12.68 -5.62
CA LEU A 79 -5.10 13.62 -5.53
C LEU A 79 -5.00 14.80 -6.50
N MET A 80 -3.98 14.86 -7.36
CA MET A 80 -3.79 15.96 -8.29
C MET A 80 -4.99 16.07 -9.25
N GLY A 81 -5.66 17.23 -9.25
CA GLY A 81 -6.82 17.51 -10.10
C GLY A 81 -8.17 17.21 -9.44
N SER A 82 -8.18 16.55 -8.28
CA SER A 82 -9.41 16.22 -7.54
C SER A 82 -10.22 17.47 -7.13
N GLU A 83 -9.57 18.63 -7.03
CA GLU A 83 -10.21 19.91 -6.71
C GLU A 83 -11.12 20.46 -7.82
N LYS A 84 -11.04 19.91 -9.03
CA LYS A 84 -11.75 20.40 -10.22
C LYS A 84 -13.11 19.74 -10.44
N GLU A 85 -13.43 18.72 -9.64
CA GLU A 85 -14.65 17.93 -9.83
C GLU A 85 -15.20 17.38 -8.52
N ASN A 86 -16.29 16.61 -8.62
CA ASN A 86 -16.88 15.96 -7.45
C ASN A 86 -15.99 14.79 -6.98
N SER A 87 -15.75 14.71 -5.67
CA SER A 87 -14.91 13.68 -5.07
C SER A 87 -15.35 12.25 -5.38
N LEU A 88 -16.66 11.99 -5.56
CA LEU A 88 -17.18 10.67 -5.94
C LEU A 88 -16.82 10.33 -7.38
N THR A 89 -16.94 11.30 -8.28
CA THR A 89 -16.53 11.15 -9.69
C THR A 89 -15.03 10.90 -9.78
N PHE A 90 -14.22 11.68 -9.06
CA PHE A 90 -12.77 11.52 -9.04
C PHE A 90 -12.36 10.16 -8.47
N ILE A 91 -12.87 9.78 -7.29
CA ILE A 91 -12.45 8.53 -6.64
C ILE A 91 -12.88 7.31 -7.44
N GLU A 92 -14.08 7.29 -8.02
CA GLU A 92 -14.54 6.15 -8.82
C GLU A 92 -13.72 6.02 -10.10
N ARG A 93 -13.43 7.13 -10.78
CA ARG A 93 -12.60 7.11 -11.98
C ARG A 93 -11.17 6.73 -11.68
N GLU A 94 -10.51 7.36 -10.72
CA GLU A 94 -9.06 7.16 -10.55
C GLU A 94 -8.70 5.88 -9.78
N SER A 95 -9.70 5.16 -9.23
CA SER A 95 -9.50 3.86 -8.55
C SER A 95 -9.47 2.65 -9.48
N ILE A 96 -9.67 2.84 -10.78
CA ILE A 96 -9.57 1.77 -11.80
C ILE A 96 -8.29 1.97 -12.64
N PRO A 97 -7.80 0.92 -13.31
CA PRO A 97 -6.54 0.99 -14.06
C PRO A 97 -6.54 2.10 -15.12
N ARG A 98 -5.35 2.64 -15.38
CA ARG A 98 -5.16 3.69 -16.38
C ARG A 98 -5.61 3.22 -17.76
N GLY A 99 -6.35 4.08 -18.46
CA GLY A 99 -6.89 3.79 -19.79
C GLY A 99 -8.23 3.05 -19.77
N GLU A 100 -8.75 2.72 -18.60
CA GLU A 100 -10.11 2.16 -18.48
C GLU A 100 -11.17 3.25 -18.37
N GLU A 101 -12.33 2.99 -18.97
CA GLU A 101 -13.49 3.89 -18.92
C GLU A 101 -14.25 3.69 -17.60
N SER A 102 -14.44 4.79 -16.87
CA SER A 102 -15.23 4.83 -15.65
C SER A 102 -16.72 4.90 -15.94
N ASN A 103 -17.54 4.43 -14.99
CA ASN A 103 -18.99 4.48 -15.14
C ASN A 103 -19.55 5.88 -14.89
N LEU A 104 -18.82 6.72 -14.14
CA LEU A 104 -19.25 8.08 -13.78
C LEU A 104 -18.60 9.16 -14.64
N SER A 105 -17.37 8.97 -15.09
CA SER A 105 -16.70 9.93 -15.97
C SER A 105 -15.50 9.32 -16.69
N GLY A 106 -15.53 9.33 -18.03
CA GLY A 106 -14.38 9.25 -18.92
C GLY A 106 -13.29 8.22 -18.60
N GLU A 107 -12.14 8.41 -19.23
CA GLU A 107 -10.98 7.52 -19.09
C GLU A 107 -10.19 7.82 -17.81
N SER A 108 -9.86 6.78 -17.05
CA SER A 108 -9.04 6.82 -15.84
C SER A 108 -7.58 7.11 -16.14
N ASN A 109 -6.95 7.93 -15.30
CA ASN A 109 -5.49 8.09 -15.29
C ASN A 109 -4.80 7.10 -14.33
N GLY A 110 -5.57 6.35 -13.53
CA GLY A 110 -5.11 5.36 -12.57
C GLY A 110 -4.45 5.97 -11.34
N GLN A 111 -4.76 7.22 -10.99
CA GLN A 111 -4.02 7.94 -9.93
C GLN A 111 -4.23 7.37 -8.52
N LEU A 112 -5.33 6.65 -8.28
CA LEU A 112 -5.63 6.00 -7.01
C LEU A 112 -5.52 4.47 -7.08
N ASP A 113 -5.15 3.91 -8.24
CA ASP A 113 -4.72 2.52 -8.38
C ASP A 113 -3.24 2.38 -7.96
N PHE A 114 -2.99 2.64 -6.67
CA PHE A 114 -1.64 2.76 -6.12
C PHE A 114 -0.78 1.50 -6.33
N LYS A 115 -1.38 0.31 -6.39
CA LYS A 115 -0.64 -0.92 -6.65
C LYS A 115 0.02 -0.91 -8.04
N ASN A 116 -0.58 -0.24 -9.03
CA ASN A 116 -0.04 -0.15 -10.39
C ASN A 116 0.60 1.22 -10.71
N GLY A 117 0.29 2.27 -9.93
CA GLY A 117 0.71 3.65 -10.19
C GLY A 117 1.46 4.37 -9.08
N GLY A 118 1.60 3.77 -7.89
CA GLY A 118 2.28 4.38 -6.75
C GLY A 118 3.79 4.46 -6.93
N MET A 119 4.41 5.52 -6.39
CA MET A 119 5.85 5.79 -6.54
C MET A 119 6.73 4.89 -5.68
N ASN A 120 6.26 4.54 -4.48
CA ASN A 120 7.00 3.77 -3.49
C ASN A 120 6.36 2.39 -3.26
N ILE A 121 6.00 1.72 -4.36
CA ILE A 121 5.40 0.38 -4.35
C ILE A 121 6.41 -0.60 -4.94
N SER A 122 6.76 -1.64 -4.17
CA SER A 122 7.60 -2.76 -4.61
C SER A 122 6.80 -4.07 -4.58
N PRO A 123 6.66 -4.78 -5.72
CA PRO A 123 5.93 -6.05 -5.79
C PRO A 123 6.66 -7.22 -5.09
N VAL A 124 7.91 -7.00 -4.68
CA VAL A 124 8.73 -7.98 -3.93
C VAL A 124 9.03 -7.49 -2.51
N GLY A 125 8.38 -6.41 -2.08
CA GLY A 125 8.67 -5.70 -0.86
C GLY A 125 7.51 -5.63 0.12
N LEU A 126 7.86 -5.60 1.40
CA LEU A 126 6.94 -5.20 2.46
C LEU A 126 7.15 -3.73 2.81
N HIS A 127 6.09 -2.93 2.74
CA HIS A 127 6.07 -1.52 3.05
C HIS A 127 5.80 -1.35 4.55
N LEU A 128 6.81 -0.96 5.32
CA LEU A 128 6.71 -0.81 6.76
C LEU A 128 6.21 0.60 7.12
N VAL A 129 4.96 0.69 7.59
CA VAL A 129 4.31 1.94 8.03
C VAL A 129 3.87 1.81 9.49
N ASN A 130 4.36 2.70 10.36
CA ASN A 130 3.95 2.80 11.78
C ASN A 130 3.89 1.44 12.52
N GLY A 131 4.88 0.58 12.25
CA GLY A 131 5.03 -0.73 12.89
C GLY A 131 4.22 -1.89 12.30
N ILE A 132 3.57 -1.68 11.15
CA ILE A 132 2.87 -2.70 10.38
C ILE A 132 3.51 -2.79 9.00
N ALA A 133 3.82 -4.02 8.55
CA ALA A 133 4.38 -4.32 7.25
C ALA A 133 3.28 -4.76 6.28
N TYR A 134 3.17 -4.13 5.12
CA TYR A 134 2.14 -4.38 4.11
C TYR A 134 2.78 -4.88 2.81
N ASN A 135 2.25 -5.92 2.17
CA ASN A 135 2.63 -6.22 0.78
C ASN A 135 2.17 -5.08 -0.17
N ASP A 136 2.47 -5.18 -1.46
CA ASP A 136 2.14 -4.14 -2.46
C ASP A 136 0.64 -3.88 -2.59
N TYR A 137 -0.19 -4.93 -2.61
CA TYR A 137 -1.65 -4.79 -2.65
C TYR A 137 -2.19 -4.11 -1.39
N ASP A 138 -1.78 -4.59 -0.22
CA ASP A 138 -2.18 -4.05 1.07
C ASP A 138 -1.72 -2.61 1.26
N TYR A 139 -0.50 -2.27 0.82
CA TYR A 139 -0.01 -0.89 0.89
C TYR A 139 -0.77 0.02 -0.07
N GLY A 140 -1.14 -0.47 -1.26
CA GLY A 140 -2.05 0.23 -2.16
C GLY A 140 -3.41 0.53 -1.51
N ASN A 141 -4.00 -0.46 -0.82
CA ASN A 141 -5.24 -0.30 -0.07
C ASN A 141 -5.12 0.69 1.10
N PHE A 142 -3.97 0.68 1.80
CA PHE A 142 -3.64 1.70 2.81
C PHE A 142 -3.63 3.11 2.21
N LEU A 143 -2.93 3.31 1.08
CA LEU A 143 -2.86 4.62 0.41
C LEU A 143 -4.25 5.06 -0.09
N TRP A 144 -5.04 4.12 -0.63
CA TRP A 144 -6.42 4.39 -1.05
C TRP A 144 -7.31 4.84 0.10
N GLY A 145 -7.24 4.18 1.27
CA GLY A 145 -7.97 4.61 2.47
C GLY A 145 -7.59 6.02 2.93
N GLN A 146 -6.30 6.37 2.83
CA GLN A 146 -5.81 7.71 3.14
C GLN A 146 -6.28 8.76 2.12
N ALA A 147 -6.28 8.44 0.82
CA ALA A 147 -6.79 9.30 -0.24
C ALA A 147 -8.30 9.57 -0.06
N GLY A 148 -9.08 8.52 0.20
CA GLY A 148 -10.51 8.62 0.45
C GLY A 148 -10.86 9.55 1.61
N LYS A 149 -10.09 9.49 2.70
CA LYS A 149 -10.26 10.43 3.82
C LYS A 149 -9.99 11.89 3.42
N ARG A 150 -8.95 12.14 2.61
CA ARG A 150 -8.61 13.48 2.13
C ARG A 150 -9.66 14.04 1.18
N LEU A 151 -10.30 13.16 0.41
CA LEU A 151 -11.46 13.46 -0.43
C LEU A 151 -12.76 13.65 0.38
N GLY A 152 -12.72 13.50 1.71
CA GLY A 152 -13.86 13.76 2.60
C GLY A 152 -14.82 12.59 2.77
N PHE A 153 -14.48 11.39 2.31
CA PHE A 153 -15.29 10.21 2.54
C PHE A 153 -15.18 9.72 3.99
N SER A 154 -16.26 9.10 4.48
CA SER A 154 -16.25 8.41 5.77
C SER A 154 -15.64 7.01 5.63
N HIS A 155 -15.04 6.48 6.69
CA HIS A 155 -14.54 5.09 6.70
C HIS A 155 -15.62 4.07 6.31
N PRO A 156 -16.86 4.12 6.82
CA PRO A 156 -17.92 3.22 6.35
C PRO A 156 -18.16 3.28 4.83
N THR A 157 -18.09 4.47 4.23
CA THR A 157 -18.22 4.64 2.78
C THR A 157 -17.06 3.98 2.04
N LEU A 158 -15.82 4.16 2.51
CA LEU A 158 -14.63 3.59 1.89
C LEU A 158 -14.56 2.08 2.06
N SER A 159 -14.93 1.57 3.25
CA SER A 159 -15.04 0.14 3.52
C SER A 159 -16.03 -0.52 2.56
N ALA A 160 -17.20 0.09 2.34
CA ALA A 160 -18.17 -0.36 1.34
C ALA A 160 -17.67 -0.18 -0.12
N GLY A 161 -16.93 0.90 -0.40
CA GLY A 161 -16.36 1.18 -1.72
C GLY A 161 -15.27 0.20 -2.14
N GLY A 162 -14.39 -0.22 -1.22
CA GLY A 162 -13.36 -1.24 -1.47
C GLY A 162 -13.98 -2.56 -1.93
N HIS A 163 -15.02 -3.01 -1.21
CA HIS A 163 -15.82 -4.17 -1.59
C HIS A 163 -16.43 -4.07 -2.99
N LEU A 164 -16.83 -2.87 -3.43
CA LEU A 164 -17.41 -2.65 -4.76
C LEU A 164 -16.36 -2.56 -5.87
N ASN A 165 -15.20 -1.94 -5.62
CA ASN A 165 -14.11 -1.84 -6.59
C ASN A 165 -13.55 -3.23 -6.93
N ASN A 166 -13.39 -4.09 -5.92
CA ASN A 166 -12.99 -5.49 -6.12
C ASN A 166 -14.08 -6.35 -6.77
N ALA A 167 -15.37 -6.09 -6.51
CA ALA A 167 -16.46 -6.81 -7.18
C ALA A 167 -16.63 -6.45 -8.68
N ILE A 168 -16.26 -5.23 -9.07
CA ILE A 168 -16.35 -4.74 -10.46
C ILE A 168 -15.08 -5.08 -11.25
N ASN A 169 -13.89 -4.84 -10.69
CA ASN A 169 -12.61 -5.12 -11.36
C ASN A 169 -12.19 -6.59 -11.23
N GLY A 170 -12.45 -7.24 -10.09
CA GLY A 170 -12.12 -8.66 -9.89
C GLY A 170 -12.87 -9.60 -10.83
N LYS A 171 -14.04 -9.20 -11.33
CA LYS A 171 -14.81 -9.96 -12.33
C LYS A 171 -14.20 -9.86 -13.74
N LYS A 172 -13.46 -8.79 -14.02
CA LYS A 172 -12.76 -8.52 -15.29
C LYS A 172 -11.37 -9.16 -15.28
N ASP A 173 -10.68 -9.12 -14.13
CA ASP A 173 -9.32 -9.65 -13.96
C ASP A 173 -9.27 -11.16 -13.65
N ASN A 174 -10.36 -11.75 -13.11
CA ASN A 174 -10.45 -13.18 -12.81
C ASN A 174 -11.76 -13.83 -13.31
N PRO A 175 -11.90 -14.06 -14.63
CA PRO A 175 -13.10 -14.71 -15.17
C PRO A 175 -13.19 -16.17 -14.66
N GLY A 176 -14.09 -16.41 -13.70
CA GLY A 176 -14.43 -17.75 -13.21
C GLY A 176 -14.27 -18.00 -11.70
N LEU A 177 -13.78 -17.03 -10.91
CA LEU A 177 -13.80 -17.13 -9.45
C LEU A 177 -15.15 -16.63 -8.92
N THR A 178 -15.95 -17.53 -8.36
CA THR A 178 -17.26 -17.24 -7.76
C THR A 178 -17.19 -16.72 -6.31
N ASN A 179 -16.00 -16.56 -5.74
CA ASN A 179 -15.80 -16.11 -4.36
C ASN A 179 -15.08 -14.76 -4.34
N GLY A 180 -15.74 -13.73 -3.80
CA GLY A 180 -15.06 -12.49 -3.43
C GLY A 180 -15.82 -11.20 -3.73
N ILE A 181 -17.12 -11.12 -3.39
CA ILE A 181 -17.84 -9.82 -3.37
C ILE A 181 -17.33 -8.93 -2.21
N TYR A 182 -16.55 -9.52 -1.30
CA TYR A 182 -15.98 -8.87 -0.12
C TYR A 182 -14.46 -8.96 -0.20
N ASP A 183 -13.80 -7.80 -0.14
CA ASP A 183 -12.40 -7.65 0.26
C ASP A 183 -12.01 -8.60 1.40
N SER A 184 -10.76 -9.05 1.36
CA SER A 184 -10.21 -9.82 2.48
C SER A 184 -10.22 -8.98 3.76
N PRO A 185 -10.30 -9.62 4.95
CA PRO A 185 -10.11 -8.92 6.22
C PRO A 185 -8.81 -8.09 6.28
N GLU A 186 -7.80 -8.50 5.52
CA GLU A 186 -6.49 -7.87 5.36
C GLU A 186 -6.58 -6.54 4.61
N ASP A 187 -7.26 -6.54 3.46
CA ASP A 187 -7.52 -5.35 2.65
C ASP A 187 -8.32 -4.31 3.44
N GLN A 188 -9.39 -4.74 4.13
CA GLN A 188 -10.22 -3.86 4.95
C GLN A 188 -9.45 -3.29 6.14
N ARG A 189 -8.54 -4.09 6.72
CA ARG A 189 -7.62 -3.62 7.77
C ARG A 189 -6.63 -2.61 7.21
N ALA A 190 -6.11 -2.80 6.00
CA ALA A 190 -5.24 -1.84 5.33
C ALA A 190 -5.96 -0.51 5.05
N ILE A 191 -7.16 -0.54 4.44
CA ILE A 191 -8.00 0.65 4.20
C ILE A 191 -8.27 1.38 5.52
N ARG A 192 -8.63 0.64 6.58
CA ARG A 192 -8.87 1.21 7.91
C ARG A 192 -7.62 1.90 8.45
N ASN A 193 -6.47 1.23 8.38
CA ASN A 193 -5.21 1.77 8.89
C ASN A 193 -4.78 3.01 8.11
N GLY A 194 -4.99 3.02 6.79
CA GLY A 194 -4.81 4.18 5.92
C GLY A 194 -5.72 5.34 6.31
N TYR A 195 -7.03 5.09 6.42
CA TYR A 195 -7.99 6.09 6.85
C TYR A 195 -7.65 6.69 8.22
N PHE A 196 -7.30 5.87 9.21
CA PHE A 196 -6.97 6.39 10.54
C PHE A 196 -5.53 6.88 10.67
N TYR A 197 -4.72 6.81 9.60
CA TYR A 197 -3.40 7.40 9.59
C TYR A 197 -3.51 8.92 9.80
N PRO A 198 -2.69 9.54 10.67
CA PRO A 198 -2.81 10.96 10.99
C PRO A 198 -2.77 11.84 9.74
N ASN A 199 -3.83 12.63 9.52
CA ASN A 199 -3.79 13.69 8.51
C ASN A 199 -2.86 14.79 9.02
N GLN A 200 -1.99 15.29 8.16
CA GLN A 200 -1.55 16.68 8.29
C GLN A 200 -1.92 17.43 7.02
N PRO A 201 -2.48 18.65 7.11
CA PRO A 201 -2.52 19.51 5.96
C PRO A 201 -1.08 19.72 5.46
N PRO A 202 -0.86 19.89 4.15
CA PRO A 202 0.47 20.15 3.61
C PRO A 202 1.08 21.31 4.40
N LYS A 203 2.27 21.10 4.98
CA LYS A 203 3.00 22.17 5.65
C LYS A 203 3.19 23.28 4.62
N SER A 204 2.61 24.45 4.88
CA SER A 204 2.93 25.67 4.14
C SER A 204 4.44 25.84 4.13
N MET A 205 5.03 25.80 2.93
CA MET A 205 6.46 25.87 2.69
C MET A 205 7.02 27.22 3.13
N ASN A 206 7.68 27.26 4.28
CA ASN A 206 8.70 28.27 4.53
C ASN A 206 10.05 27.74 4.05
N SER A 207 10.40 28.19 2.84
CA SER A 207 11.74 28.45 2.34
C SER A 207 12.87 27.46 2.69
N ALA A 208 12.96 26.38 1.92
CA ALA A 208 14.25 25.82 1.52
C ALA A 208 14.13 25.38 0.05
N LYS A 209 15.07 25.83 -0.79
CA LYS A 209 15.04 25.71 -2.24
C LYS A 209 14.76 24.26 -2.69
N LYS A 210 13.63 24.05 -3.36
CA LYS A 210 13.32 22.79 -4.05
C LYS A 210 14.28 22.59 -5.22
N PRO A 211 14.81 21.39 -5.47
CA PRO A 211 15.26 21.03 -6.81
C PRO A 211 14.03 21.03 -7.74
N VAL A 212 14.13 21.74 -8.86
CA VAL A 212 13.11 21.75 -9.90
C VAL A 212 13.14 20.38 -10.58
N PHE A 213 12.09 19.60 -10.39
CA PHE A 213 11.90 18.34 -11.12
C PHE A 213 11.45 18.67 -12.54
N ASP A 214 12.20 18.17 -13.52
CA ASP A 214 11.90 18.29 -14.95
C ASP A 214 11.45 16.92 -15.48
N PRO A 215 10.14 16.73 -15.72
CA PRO A 215 9.57 15.46 -16.15
C PRO A 215 9.98 15.07 -17.58
N THR A 216 10.66 15.94 -18.34
CA THR A 216 11.09 15.62 -19.72
C THR A 216 12.35 14.74 -19.80
N LYS A 217 13.04 14.50 -18.68
CA LYS A 217 14.29 13.71 -18.67
C LYS A 217 14.12 12.19 -18.69
N TRP A 218 12.91 11.67 -18.51
CA TRP A 218 12.63 10.23 -18.47
C TRP A 218 12.06 9.67 -19.76
N ILE A 219 11.91 10.49 -20.81
CA ILE A 219 11.67 10.00 -22.16
C ILE A 219 13.02 9.98 -22.88
N LYS A 220 13.70 8.83 -22.85
CA LYS A 220 14.70 8.50 -23.85
C LYS A 220 14.46 7.08 -24.36
N ASN A 221 14.06 7.05 -25.64
CA ASN A 221 14.15 6.01 -26.66
C ASN A 221 14.35 4.56 -26.21
#